data_AF-A0A2I1D6X3-F1
#
_entry.id   AF-A0A2I1D6X3-F1
#
_cell.length_a   1.000
_cell.length_b   1.000
_cell.length_c   1.000
_cell.angle_alpha   90.00
_cell.angle_beta   90.00
_cell.angle_gamma   90.00
#
_symmetry.space_group_name_H-M   'P 1'
#
loop_
_entity.id
_entity.type
_entity.pdbx_description
1 polymer ?
#
loop_
_entity_poly.entity_id
_entity_poly.type
_entity_poly.pdbx_seq_one_letter_code
_entity_poly.pdbx_strand_id
1 'polypeptide(L)'
;MQKLNPIPFPLPLTLGTDIVHLPRITRLVTRPGGFLTRFTRRILHEQEQRDFRARFGLFPVSPPTVSSAGDKNDKNGSATPPQFPVSGDMTRWLAGRFAAKEAARKAAPGGAASLSWKDVLVRAGEEKGGVRGRRRWCFWGGGG
;
A
#
# COMPACT_ATOMS: atom_id res chain seq x y z
N MET A 1 11.63 -42.26 -34.44
CA MET A 1 10.80 -41.09 -34.11
C MET A 1 11.70 -39.98 -33.57
N GLN A 2 11.91 -38.91 -34.33
CA GLN A 2 12.70 -37.77 -33.86
C GLN A 2 11.83 -36.89 -32.95
N LYS A 3 12.32 -36.59 -31.74
CA LYS A 3 11.62 -35.78 -30.75
C LYS A 3 11.86 -34.31 -31.08
N LEU A 4 10.84 -33.61 -31.59
CA LEU A 4 10.92 -32.16 -31.81
C LEU A 4 10.88 -31.46 -30.44
N ASN A 5 11.93 -30.70 -30.14
CA ASN A 5 11.93 -29.85 -28.95
C ASN A 5 11.14 -28.57 -29.24
N PRO A 6 10.18 -28.18 -28.40
CA PRO A 6 9.41 -26.96 -28.61
C PRO A 6 10.33 -25.74 -28.59
N ILE A 7 10.18 -24.86 -29.57
CA ILE A 7 10.90 -23.58 -29.63
C ILE A 7 10.35 -22.71 -28.49
N PRO A 8 11.18 -22.27 -27.54
CA PRO A 8 10.71 -21.42 -26.45
C PRO A 8 10.23 -20.08 -27.01
N PHE A 9 9.25 -19.49 -26.33
CA PHE A 9 8.73 -18.18 -26.71
C PHE A 9 9.87 -17.14 -26.67
N PRO A 10 10.03 -16.30 -27.70
CA PRO A 10 11.21 -15.44 -27.88
C PRO A 10 11.37 -14.33 -26.82
N LEU A 11 10.37 -14.07 -25.98
CA LEU A 11 10.41 -13.09 -24.89
C LEU A 11 9.98 -13.73 -23.58
N PRO A 12 10.86 -14.06 -22.61
CA PRO A 12 10.44 -14.70 -21.38
C PRO A 12 9.52 -13.78 -20.56
N LEU A 13 8.21 -14.03 -20.63
CA LEU A 13 7.18 -13.29 -19.88
C LEU A 13 6.73 -14.12 -18.69
N THR A 14 6.84 -13.54 -17.50
CA THR A 14 6.41 -14.13 -16.23
C THR A 14 5.10 -13.49 -15.76
N LEU A 15 4.14 -14.32 -15.36
CA LEU A 15 2.86 -13.89 -14.82
C LEU A 15 2.85 -14.06 -13.30
N GLY A 16 2.31 -13.06 -12.60
CA GLY A 16 2.08 -13.12 -11.16
C GLY A 16 0.63 -12.79 -10.84
N THR A 17 0.02 -13.58 -9.96
CA THR A 17 -1.37 -13.42 -9.52
C THR A 17 -1.43 -13.38 -8.00
N ASP A 18 -2.41 -12.66 -7.45
CA ASP A 18 -2.62 -12.59 -6.00
C ASP A 18 -4.09 -12.38 -5.64
N ILE A 19 -4.51 -12.97 -4.52
CA ILE A 19 -5.86 -12.85 -3.97
C ILE A 19 -5.74 -12.37 -2.53
N VAL A 20 -6.51 -11.36 -2.17
CA VAL A 20 -6.48 -10.76 -0.82
C VAL A 20 -7.80 -10.94 -0.11
N HIS A 21 -7.73 -11.49 1.10
CA HIS A 21 -8.87 -11.62 1.99
C HIS A 21 -9.12 -10.31 2.77
N LEU A 22 -10.18 -9.57 2.41
CA LEU A 22 -10.48 -8.26 3.00
C LEU A 22 -10.62 -8.29 4.54
N PRO A 23 -11.35 -9.23 5.16
CA PRO A 23 -11.42 -9.34 6.62
C PRO A 23 -10.06 -9.46 7.31
N ARG A 24 -9.08 -10.11 6.68
CA ARG A 24 -7.71 -10.18 7.21
C ARG A 24 -7.04 -8.81 7.19
N ILE A 25 -7.19 -8.05 6.10
CA ILE A 25 -6.66 -6.69 6.01
C ILE A 25 -7.36 -5.81 7.05
N THR A 26 -8.69 -5.86 7.17
CA THR A 26 -9.45 -5.11 8.17
C THR A 26 -8.89 -5.35 9.58
N ARG A 27 -8.73 -6.63 9.99
CA ARG A 27 -8.18 -6.98 11.30
C ARG A 27 -6.77 -6.43 11.53
N LEU A 28 -5.94 -6.36 10.49
CA LEU A 28 -4.58 -5.82 10.59
C LEU A 28 -4.58 -4.30 10.78
N VAL A 29 -5.44 -3.58 10.05
CA VAL A 29 -5.47 -2.12 10.07
C VAL A 29 -6.24 -1.56 11.26
N THR A 30 -7.23 -2.28 11.79
CA THR A 30 -7.98 -1.89 12.99
C THR A 30 -7.26 -2.26 14.29
N ARG A 31 -6.18 -3.04 14.22
CA ARG A 31 -5.45 -3.48 15.41
C ARG A 31 -4.85 -2.28 16.16
N PRO A 32 -5.10 -2.14 17.47
CA PRO A 32 -4.53 -1.08 18.28
C PRO A 32 -3.00 -1.22 18.36
N GLY A 33 -2.30 -0.11 18.60
CA GLY A 33 -0.83 -0.09 18.70
C GLY A 33 -0.09 0.38 17.44
N GLY A 34 -0.74 1.20 16.61
CA GLY A 34 -0.10 1.81 15.43
C GLY A 34 0.21 0.82 14.30
N PHE A 35 -0.50 -0.31 14.25
CA PHE A 35 -0.32 -1.32 13.21
C PHE A 35 -0.63 -0.78 11.83
N LEU A 36 -1.67 0.04 11.67
CA LEU A 36 -1.96 0.73 10.41
C LEU A 36 -0.74 1.49 9.89
N THR A 37 -0.12 2.32 10.72
CA THR A 37 1.06 3.12 10.36
C THR A 37 2.26 2.25 10.02
N ARG A 38 2.50 1.16 10.78
CA ARG A 38 3.58 0.21 10.47
C ARG A 38 3.33 -0.54 9.17
N PHE A 39 2.09 -0.98 8.96
CA PHE A 39 1.66 -1.71 7.78
C PHE A 39 1.82 -0.85 6.54
N THR A 40 1.23 0.36 6.52
CA THR A 40 1.31 1.29 5.39
C THR A 40 2.76 1.68 5.10
N ARG A 41 3.58 1.98 6.11
CA ARG A 41 5.00 2.32 5.92
C ARG A 41 5.82 1.17 5.32
N ARG A 42 5.47 -0.08 5.65
CA ARG A 42 6.14 -1.27 5.13
C ARG A 42 5.77 -1.54 3.68
N ILE A 43 4.49 -1.42 3.33
CA ILE A 43 3.99 -1.88 2.03
C ILE A 43 3.88 -0.78 0.98
N LEU A 44 3.64 0.48 1.39
CA LEU A 44 3.41 1.59 0.46
C LEU A 44 4.71 2.33 0.16
N HIS A 45 4.92 2.65 -1.11
CA HIS A 45 5.96 3.57 -1.53
C HIS A 45 5.64 4.98 -1.00
N GLU A 46 6.65 5.83 -0.82
CA GLU A 46 6.49 7.23 -0.38
C GLU A 46 5.38 8.00 -1.12
N GLN A 47 5.28 7.88 -2.45
CA GLN A 47 4.20 8.52 -3.20
C GLN A 47 2.82 7.96 -2.83
N GLU A 48 2.67 6.64 -2.71
CA GLU A 48 1.42 6.02 -2.27
C GLU A 48 1.07 6.38 -0.83
N GLN A 49 2.06 6.61 0.04
CA GLN A 49 1.81 7.09 1.41
C GLN A 49 1.25 8.51 1.42
N ARG A 50 1.77 9.41 0.57
CA ARG A 50 1.21 10.75 0.39
C ARG A 50 -0.21 10.69 -0.16
N ASP A 51 -0.42 9.90 -1.21
CA ASP A 51 -1.74 9.71 -1.81
C ASP A 51 -2.73 9.12 -0.79
N PHE A 52 -2.28 8.17 0.02
CA PHE A 52 -3.06 7.56 1.09
C PHE A 52 -3.46 8.59 2.15
N ARG A 53 -2.51 9.40 2.62
CA ARG A 53 -2.78 10.47 3.60
C ARG A 53 -3.74 11.51 3.05
N ALA A 54 -3.53 11.98 1.82
CA ALA A 54 -4.40 12.95 1.16
C ALA A 54 -5.82 12.41 0.96
N ARG A 55 -5.95 11.16 0.51
CA ARG A 55 -7.25 10.54 0.20
C ARG A 55 -8.10 10.25 1.43
N PHE A 56 -7.47 9.93 2.57
CA PHE A 56 -8.18 9.57 3.80
C PHE A 56 -8.04 10.62 4.91
N GLY A 57 -7.54 11.82 4.59
CA GLY A 57 -7.44 12.92 5.54
C GLY A 57 -6.52 12.65 6.75
N LEU A 58 -5.51 11.79 6.60
CA LEU A 58 -4.59 11.40 7.69
C LEU A 58 -3.47 12.43 7.91
N PHE A 59 -3.76 13.71 7.69
CA PHE A 59 -2.79 14.75 7.96
C PHE A 59 -2.48 14.78 9.46
N PRO A 60 -1.21 14.93 9.86
CA PRO A 60 -0.92 15.20 11.26
C PRO A 60 -1.66 16.48 11.62
N VAL A 61 -2.68 16.36 12.47
CA VAL A 61 -3.32 17.48 13.12
C VAL A 61 -2.18 18.24 13.79
N SER A 62 -1.89 19.45 13.32
CA SER A 62 -1.01 20.36 14.03
C SER A 62 -1.50 20.42 15.47
N PRO A 63 -0.62 20.26 16.48
CA PRO A 63 -1.06 20.33 17.87
C PRO A 63 -1.86 21.63 18.06
N PRO A 64 -3.00 21.59 18.76
CA PRO A 64 -3.79 22.79 19.00
C PRO A 64 -2.85 23.83 19.61
N THR A 65 -2.71 24.96 18.93
CA THR A 65 -2.08 26.15 19.48
C THR A 65 -2.82 26.47 20.77
N VAL A 66 -2.17 26.17 21.89
CA VAL A 66 -2.57 26.57 23.23
C VAL A 66 -2.79 28.08 23.24
N SER A 67 -4.04 28.49 23.35
CA SER A 67 -4.43 29.86 23.65
C SER A 67 -5.68 29.78 24.51
N SER A 68 -5.46 29.97 25.81
CA SER A 68 -6.38 30.47 26.86
C SER A 68 -6.22 29.69 28.16
N ALA A 69 -5.89 30.46 29.20
CA ALA A 69 -5.62 30.06 30.56
C ALA A 69 -6.86 29.49 31.28
N GLY A 70 -6.64 28.57 32.24
CA GLY A 70 -7.64 28.26 33.27
C GLY A 70 -7.70 26.81 33.75
N ASP A 71 -7.11 26.56 34.92
CA ASP A 71 -7.51 25.64 36.00
C ASP A 71 -7.49 24.09 35.89
N LYS A 72 -6.70 23.53 36.84
CA LYS A 72 -6.78 22.27 37.63
C LYS A 72 -6.94 20.88 36.97
N ASN A 73 -5.85 20.11 37.15
CA ASN A 73 -5.76 18.75 37.68
C ASN A 73 -6.55 17.62 36.99
N ASP A 74 -5.84 16.77 36.24
CA ASP A 74 -5.94 15.31 36.43
C ASP A 74 -4.75 14.55 35.81
N LYS A 75 -4.21 13.62 36.60
CA LYS A 75 -3.08 12.74 36.27
C LYS A 75 -3.58 11.46 35.59
N ASN A 76 -3.56 11.37 34.26
CA ASN A 76 -3.31 10.09 33.55
C ASN A 76 -3.03 10.30 32.05
N GLY A 77 -1.81 10.71 31.70
CA GLY A 77 -1.41 10.98 30.32
C GLY A 77 -1.03 9.74 29.52
N SER A 78 -1.93 8.75 29.37
CA SER A 78 -1.77 7.78 28.28
C SER A 78 -2.26 8.46 27.00
N ALA A 79 -1.34 9.11 26.28
CA ALA A 79 -1.62 9.74 24.99
C ALA A 79 -2.15 8.69 24.03
N THR A 80 -3.48 8.53 24.01
CA THR A 80 -4.16 7.63 23.09
C THR A 80 -3.98 8.26 21.72
N PRO A 81 -3.21 7.62 20.80
CA PRO A 81 -3.02 8.18 19.48
C PRO A 81 -4.40 8.32 18.82
N PRO A 82 -4.65 9.37 18.02
CA PRO A 82 -5.93 9.56 17.35
C PRO A 82 -6.28 8.29 16.57
N GLN A 83 -7.28 7.54 17.07
CA GLN A 83 -7.82 6.39 16.37
C GLN A 83 -8.71 6.92 15.26
N PHE A 84 -8.11 7.14 14.09
CA PHE A 84 -8.89 7.38 12.88
C PHE A 84 -9.75 6.14 12.62
N PRO A 85 -11.09 6.28 12.49
CA PRO A 85 -11.95 5.15 12.20
C PRO A 85 -11.56 4.58 10.83
N VAL A 86 -11.06 3.33 10.82
CA VAL A 86 -10.65 2.68 9.58
C VAL A 86 -11.88 2.32 8.77
N SER A 87 -12.14 3.09 7.72
CA SER A 87 -13.25 2.86 6.79
C SER A 87 -13.04 1.62 5.93
N GLY A 88 -14.13 0.96 5.51
CA GLY A 88 -14.10 -0.15 4.55
C GLY A 88 -13.41 0.22 3.22
N ASP A 89 -13.51 1.48 2.80
CA ASP A 89 -12.84 1.95 1.58
C ASP A 89 -11.33 2.08 1.73
N MET A 90 -10.87 2.43 2.94
CA MET A 90 -9.45 2.42 3.29
C MET A 90 -8.89 1.00 3.19
N THR A 91 -9.61 0.03 3.77
CA THR A 91 -9.26 -1.40 3.69
C THR A 91 -9.22 -1.87 2.25
N ARG A 92 -10.24 -1.60 1.44
CA ARG A 92 -10.27 -1.99 0.01
C ARG A 92 -9.13 -1.35 -0.77
N TRP A 93 -8.84 -0.09 -0.49
CA TRP A 93 -7.75 0.63 -1.13
C TRP A 93 -6.40 -0.01 -0.84
N LEU A 94 -6.13 -0.35 0.43
CA LEU A 94 -4.91 -1.01 0.87
C LEU A 94 -4.82 -2.44 0.33
N ALA A 95 -5.90 -3.21 0.42
CA ALA A 95 -5.99 -4.56 -0.11
C ALA A 95 -5.64 -4.61 -1.60
N GLY A 96 -6.19 -3.68 -2.38
CA GLY A 96 -5.90 -3.59 -3.80
C GLY A 96 -4.44 -3.26 -4.12
N ARG A 97 -3.71 -2.56 -3.23
CA ARG A 97 -2.28 -2.23 -3.40
C ARG A 97 -1.39 -3.38 -2.93
N PHE A 98 -1.82 -4.08 -1.88
CA PHE A 98 -1.16 -5.28 -1.42
C PHE A 98 -1.21 -6.38 -2.48
N ALA A 99 -2.42 -6.73 -2.96
CA ALA A 99 -2.62 -7.73 -4.01
C ALA A 99 -1.80 -7.41 -5.25
N ALA A 100 -1.86 -6.13 -5.60
CA ALA A 100 -1.13 -5.58 -6.69
C ALA A 100 0.39 -5.85 -6.56
N LYS A 101 1.00 -5.37 -5.48
CA LYS A 101 2.44 -5.50 -5.28
C LYS A 101 2.88 -6.96 -5.24
N GLU A 102 2.11 -7.84 -4.62
CA GLU A 102 2.39 -9.28 -4.64
C GLU A 102 2.37 -9.87 -6.05
N ALA A 103 1.36 -9.54 -6.86
CA ALA A 103 1.30 -9.96 -8.26
C ALA A 103 2.52 -9.47 -9.05
N ALA A 104 2.92 -8.21 -8.89
CA ALA A 104 4.09 -7.66 -9.56
C ALA A 104 5.39 -8.35 -9.11
N ARG A 105 5.55 -8.61 -7.81
CA ARG A 105 6.72 -9.33 -7.25
C ARG A 105 6.80 -10.76 -7.77
N LYS A 106 5.67 -11.46 -7.87
CA LYS A 106 5.60 -12.82 -8.44
C LYS A 106 5.93 -12.84 -9.94
N ALA A 107 5.59 -11.77 -10.66
CA ALA A 107 5.90 -11.59 -12.07
C ALA A 107 7.35 -11.13 -12.33
N ALA A 108 8.14 -10.80 -11.31
CA ALA A 108 9.50 -10.31 -11.51
C ALA A 108 10.44 -11.43 -12.02
N PRO A 109 11.42 -11.13 -12.90
CA PRO A 109 12.33 -12.14 -13.44
C PRO A 109 13.14 -12.90 -12.38
N GLY A 110 13.46 -12.26 -11.24
CA GLY A 110 14.12 -12.88 -10.09
C GLY A 110 13.16 -13.46 -9.03
N GLY A 111 11.87 -13.57 -9.36
CA GLY A 111 10.82 -14.00 -8.43
C GLY A 111 10.56 -13.02 -7.29
N ALA A 112 9.67 -13.41 -6.37
CA ALA A 112 9.14 -12.50 -5.35
C ALA A 112 10.19 -11.94 -4.38
N ALA A 113 11.30 -12.64 -4.15
CA ALA A 113 12.36 -12.20 -3.24
C ALA A 113 13.26 -11.10 -3.85
N SER A 114 13.28 -10.96 -5.18
CA SER A 114 14.16 -10.01 -5.87
C SER A 114 13.73 -8.55 -5.71
N LEU A 115 12.46 -8.31 -5.35
CA LEU A 115 11.88 -6.97 -5.25
C LEU A 115 11.37 -6.68 -3.84
N SER A 116 11.70 -5.51 -3.32
CA SER A 116 11.11 -4.95 -2.11
C SER A 116 9.71 -4.39 -2.39
N TRP A 117 8.88 -4.30 -1.35
CA TRP A 117 7.55 -3.68 -1.44
C TRP A 117 7.61 -2.22 -1.92
N LYS A 118 8.72 -1.53 -1.64
CA LYS A 118 8.90 -0.12 -1.99
C LYS A 118 9.37 0.06 -3.42
N ASP A 119 9.89 -0.97 -4.06
CA ASP A 119 10.40 -0.89 -5.43
C ASP A 119 9.25 -0.94 -6.46
N VAL A 120 8.06 -1.36 -6.01
CA VAL A 120 6.83 -1.39 -6.79
C VAL A 120 5.94 -0.21 -6.40
N LEU A 121 5.61 0.62 -7.40
CA LEU A 121 4.67 1.73 -7.25
C LEU A 121 3.38 1.47 -8.04
N VAL A 122 2.23 1.49 -7.37
CA VAL A 122 0.91 1.34 -8.02
C VAL A 122 0.31 2.72 -8.26
N ARG A 123 0.38 3.22 -9.51
CA ARG A 123 -0.25 4.47 -9.92
C ARG A 123 -1.63 4.20 -10.51
N ALA A 124 -2.63 4.99 -10.13
CA ALA A 124 -3.79 5.14 -11.00
C ALA A 124 -3.33 5.99 -12.20
N GLY A 125 -3.58 5.53 -13.42
CA GLY A 125 -3.24 6.33 -14.59
C GLY A 125 -4.15 7.56 -14.68
N GLU A 126 -3.58 8.74 -14.93
CA GLU A 126 -4.35 9.86 -15.48
C GLU A 126 -4.85 9.51 -16.89
N GLU A 127 -6.11 9.87 -17.13
CA GLU A 127 -6.92 9.54 -18.30
C GLU A 127 -6.98 10.74 -19.25
N LYS A 128 -6.31 10.65 -20.40
CA LYS A 128 -6.77 11.37 -21.59
C LYS A 128 -7.88 10.52 -22.23
N GLY A 129 -9.13 10.83 -21.89
CA GLY A 129 -10.32 10.24 -22.53
C GLY A 129 -11.05 9.16 -21.74
N GLY A 130 -11.94 9.58 -20.83
CA GLY A 130 -13.25 8.97 -20.56
C GLY A 130 -13.39 7.55 -19.97
N VAL A 131 -12.36 6.71 -19.94
CA VAL A 131 -12.49 5.32 -19.44
C VAL A 131 -11.88 5.16 -18.04
N ARG A 132 -12.73 5.30 -17.01
CA ARG A 132 -12.37 5.18 -15.60
C ARG A 132 -11.61 3.88 -15.27
N GLY A 133 -10.39 4.00 -14.74
CA GLY A 133 -9.82 3.01 -13.81
C GLY A 133 -8.52 2.29 -14.19
N ARG A 134 -7.77 2.72 -15.22
CA ARG A 134 -6.55 2.00 -15.65
C ARG A 134 -5.40 2.20 -14.66
N ARG A 135 -4.99 1.13 -13.96
CA ARG A 135 -3.84 1.15 -13.04
C ARG A 135 -2.54 0.87 -13.80
N ARG A 136 -1.52 1.68 -13.55
CA ARG A 136 -0.16 1.56 -14.10
C ARG A 136 0.82 1.20 -12.99
N TRP A 137 1.86 0.49 -13.37
CA TRP A 137 2.87 -0.03 -12.48
C TRP A 137 4.21 0.49 -12.94
N CYS A 138 4.93 1.12 -12.02
CA CYS A 138 6.29 1.53 -12.27
C CYS A 138 7.18 0.71 -11.34
N PHE A 139 8.13 0.02 -11.94
CA PHE A 139 9.18 -0.67 -11.20
C PHE A 139 10.42 0.22 -11.23
N TRP A 140 10.95 0.55 -10.05
CA TRP A 140 12.27 1.16 -9.94
C TRP A 140 13.24 0.05 -9.56
N GLY A 141 13.89 -0.52 -10.58
CA GLY A 141 15.02 -1.41 -10.35
C GLY A 141 16.15 -0.59 -9.73
N GLY A 142 16.40 -0.79 -8.44
CA GLY A 142 17.62 -0.31 -7.81
C GLY A 142 18.79 -1.01 -8.48
N GLY A 143 19.55 -0.27 -9.28
CA GLY A 143 20.90 -0.65 -9.62
C GLY A 143 21.71 -0.63 -8.33
N GLY A 144 22.10 -1.82 -7.87
CA GLY A 144 23.14 -2.04 -6.87
C GLY A 144 24.28 -2.78 -7.55
#